data_AF-A0A6H0SGY2-F1
#
_entry.id   AF-A0A6H0SGY2-F1
#
_cell.length_a   1.000
_cell.length_b   1.000
_cell.length_c   1.000
_cell.angle_alpha   90.00
_cell.angle_beta   90.00
_cell.angle_gamma   90.00
#
_symmetry.space_group_name_H-M   'P 1'
#
loop_
_entity.id
_entity.type
_entity.pdbx_description
1 polymer ?
#
loop_
_entity_poly.entity_id
_entity_poly.type
_entity_poly.pdbx_seq_one_letter_code
_entity_poly.pdbx_strand_id
1 'polypeptide(L)'
;MGGVKKFLPLAAALALVLTACSGPSTDELREKDPEGYAACIHLGGGLDAPQGVGETNLQKAAAHAAQSATAQLRAAVDIRKPETPGITDLDGFKEACEAQGFDY
;
A
#
# COMPACT_ATOMS: atom_id res chain seq x y z
N MET A 1 -41.64 17.84 30.77
CA MET A 1 -40.59 17.86 29.71
C MET A 1 -39.47 16.92 30.14
N GLY A 2 -39.21 15.81 29.42
CA GLY A 2 -38.07 14.95 29.75
C GLY A 2 -38.19 13.54 29.15
N GLY A 3 -37.86 13.38 27.87
CA GLY A 3 -37.96 12.07 27.21
C GLY A 3 -37.10 11.84 25.96
N VAL A 4 -36.17 12.74 25.62
CA VAL A 4 -35.47 12.67 24.31
C VAL A 4 -33.96 12.36 24.43
N LYS A 5 -33.36 12.41 25.63
CA LYS A 5 -31.89 12.40 25.76
C LYS A 5 -31.20 11.02 25.71
N LYS A 6 -31.93 9.90 25.68
CA LYS A 6 -31.33 8.54 25.76
C LYS A 6 -31.28 7.76 24.45
N PHE A 7 -31.94 8.24 23.39
CA PHE A 7 -32.05 7.50 22.12
C PHE A 7 -30.98 7.86 21.08
N LEU A 8 -30.37 9.06 21.18
CA LEU A 8 -29.28 9.46 20.27
C LEU A 8 -28.06 8.54 20.27
N PRO A 9 -27.51 8.07 21.41
CA PRO A 9 -26.31 7.24 21.40
C PRO A 9 -26.57 5.84 20.82
N LEU A 10 -27.79 5.33 20.96
CA LEU A 10 -28.16 4.00 20.44
C LEU A 10 -28.26 4.01 18.91
N ALA A 11 -28.83 5.08 18.33
CA ALA A 11 -28.90 5.25 16.88
C ALA A 11 -27.50 5.43 16.24
N ALA A 12 -26.61 6.18 16.90
CA ALA A 12 -25.24 6.35 16.43
C ALA A 12 -24.43 5.03 16.50
N ALA A 13 -24.62 4.24 17.55
CA ALA A 13 -23.99 2.93 17.67
C ALA A 13 -24.49 1.93 16.62
N LEU A 14 -25.80 1.92 16.33
CA LEU A 14 -26.39 1.09 15.27
C LEU A 14 -25.91 1.49 13.87
N ALA A 15 -25.72 2.78 13.61
CA ALA A 15 -25.18 3.27 12.34
C ALA A 15 -23.72 2.82 12.12
N LEU A 16 -22.88 2.84 13.17
CA LEU A 16 -21.49 2.38 13.10
C LEU A 16 -21.38 0.87 12.86
N VAL A 17 -22.30 0.07 13.42
CA VAL A 17 -22.37 -1.38 13.19
C VAL A 17 -22.80 -1.69 11.75
N LEU A 18 -23.68 -0.89 11.15
CA LEU A 18 -24.09 -1.06 9.75
C LEU A 18 -22.98 -0.72 8.74
N THR A 19 -22.08 0.23 9.07
CA THR A 19 -20.92 0.54 8.22
C THR A 19 -19.78 -0.48 8.36
N ALA A 20 -19.74 -1.26 9.44
CA ALA A 20 -18.68 -2.24 9.69
C ALA A 20 -18.76 -3.50 8.81
N CYS A 21 -19.86 -3.71 8.09
CA CYS A 21 -20.04 -4.83 7.16
C CYS A 21 -19.66 -4.48 5.71
N SER A 22 -19.30 -3.23 5.43
CA SER A 22 -18.90 -2.75 4.11
C SER A 22 -17.37 -2.67 4.04
N GLY A 23 -16.70 -3.84 4.05
CA GLY A 23 -15.27 -3.88 3.72
C GLY A 23 -15.03 -3.31 2.31
N PRO A 24 -13.83 -2.77 2.02
CA PRO A 24 -13.50 -2.31 0.68
C PRO A 24 -13.76 -3.43 -0.32
N SER A 25 -14.30 -3.08 -1.50
CA SER A 25 -14.51 -4.08 -2.54
C SER A 25 -13.17 -4.68 -2.95
N THR A 26 -13.19 -5.90 -3.46
CA THR A 26 -11.99 -6.53 -4.03
C THR A 26 -11.37 -5.68 -5.13
N ASP A 27 -12.21 -4.93 -5.87
CA ASP A 27 -11.75 -4.00 -6.91
C ASP A 27 -11.00 -2.81 -6.30
N GLU A 28 -11.52 -2.25 -5.21
CA GLU A 28 -10.88 -1.14 -4.50
C GLU A 28 -9.54 -1.56 -3.86
N LEU A 29 -9.48 -2.78 -3.31
CA LEU A 29 -8.23 -3.33 -2.78
C LEU A 29 -7.20 -3.58 -3.88
N ARG A 30 -7.64 -4.08 -5.04
CA ARG A 30 -6.78 -4.28 -6.21
C ARG A 30 -6.29 -2.96 -6.79
N GLU A 31 -7.12 -1.92 -6.78
CA GLU A 31 -6.75 -0.58 -7.27
C GLU A 31 -5.77 0.11 -6.33
N LYS A 32 -5.99 0.01 -5.01
CA LYS A 32 -5.14 0.66 -4.01
C LYS A 32 -3.84 -0.07 -3.73
N ASP A 33 -3.79 -1.38 -3.97
CA ASP A 33 -2.64 -2.24 -3.70
C ASP A 33 -1.99 -1.96 -2.32
N PRO A 34 -2.75 -2.08 -1.22
CA PRO A 34 -2.25 -1.70 0.11
C PRO A 34 -1.02 -2.52 0.53
N GLU A 35 -0.90 -3.77 0.08
CA GLU A 35 0.24 -4.64 0.39
C GLU A 35 1.49 -4.30 -0.44
N GLY A 36 1.33 -3.58 -1.56
CA GLY A 36 2.43 -3.15 -2.42
C GLY A 36 2.92 -4.23 -3.40
N TYR A 37 2.05 -5.14 -3.84
CA TYR A 37 2.41 -6.18 -4.82
C TYR A 37 2.92 -5.59 -6.15
N ALA A 38 2.38 -4.45 -6.59
CA ALA A 38 2.85 -3.76 -7.79
C ALA A 38 4.29 -3.25 -7.62
N ALA A 39 4.67 -2.85 -6.40
CA ALA A 39 6.02 -2.45 -6.09
C ALA A 39 7.00 -3.61 -6.30
N CYS A 40 6.64 -4.81 -5.82
CA CYS A 40 7.40 -6.04 -5.98
C CYS A 40 7.50 -6.52 -7.43
N ILE A 41 6.39 -6.50 -8.18
CA ILE A 41 6.39 -6.83 -9.62
C ILE A 41 7.34 -5.91 -10.39
N HIS A 42 7.29 -4.61 -10.10
CA HIS A 42 8.17 -3.64 -10.75
C HIS A 42 9.62 -3.76 -10.30
N LEU A 43 9.89 -4.21 -9.05
CA LEU A 43 11.24 -4.50 -8.61
C LEU A 43 11.86 -5.62 -9.46
N GLY A 44 11.19 -6.76 -9.60
CA GLY A 44 11.69 -7.89 -10.40
C GLY A 44 11.94 -7.49 -11.86
N GLY A 45 10.99 -6.78 -12.48
CA GLY A 45 11.18 -6.21 -13.80
C GLY A 45 12.30 -5.14 -13.88
N GLY A 46 12.68 -4.54 -12.76
CA GLY A 46 13.80 -3.60 -12.66
C GLY A 46 15.16 -4.31 -12.64
N LEU A 47 15.23 -5.47 -12.00
CA LEU A 47 16.43 -6.30 -11.85
C LEU A 47 16.79 -7.05 -13.13
N ASP A 48 15.79 -7.54 -13.85
CA ASP A 48 16.00 -8.44 -15.00
C ASP A 48 16.04 -7.72 -16.37
N ALA A 49 15.53 -6.49 -16.45
CA ALA A 49 15.35 -5.81 -17.74
C ALA A 49 16.61 -5.08 -18.23
N PRO A 50 16.76 -4.91 -19.56
CA PRO A 50 17.83 -4.10 -20.15
C PRO A 50 17.86 -2.64 -19.64
N GLN A 51 19.02 -1.99 -19.76
CA GLN A 51 19.21 -0.57 -19.41
C GLN A 51 18.10 0.33 -19.99
N GLY A 52 17.61 1.27 -19.19
CA GLY A 52 16.47 2.16 -19.49
C GLY A 52 15.11 1.57 -19.10
N VAL A 53 14.83 0.32 -19.46
CA VAL A 53 13.60 -0.38 -19.03
C VAL A 53 13.70 -0.74 -17.54
N GLY A 54 14.85 -1.26 -17.11
CA GLY A 54 15.12 -1.56 -15.71
C GLY A 54 14.99 -0.31 -14.82
N GLU A 55 15.55 0.82 -15.24
CA GLU A 55 15.45 2.09 -14.51
C GLU A 55 14.01 2.59 -14.36
N THR A 56 13.24 2.52 -15.46
CA THR A 56 11.80 2.87 -15.43
C THR A 56 11.03 1.98 -14.45
N ASN A 57 11.35 0.68 -14.42
CA ASN A 57 10.73 -0.25 -13.50
C ASN A 57 11.14 0.00 -12.04
N LEU A 58 12.40 0.33 -11.76
CA LEU A 58 12.85 0.69 -10.41
C LEU A 58 12.18 2.00 -9.91
N GLN A 59 11.97 2.98 -10.78
CA GLN A 59 11.21 4.19 -10.44
C GLN A 59 9.75 3.86 -10.11
N LYS A 60 9.10 2.99 -10.90
CA LYS A 60 7.74 2.52 -10.61
C LYS A 60 7.66 1.73 -9.31
N ALA A 61 8.64 0.86 -9.06
CA ALA A 61 8.73 0.09 -7.82
C ALA A 61 8.77 1.03 -6.61
N ALA A 62 9.62 2.07 -6.66
CA ALA A 62 9.69 3.07 -5.60
C ALA A 62 8.37 3.85 -5.43
N ALA A 63 7.72 4.24 -6.52
CA ALA A 63 6.45 4.96 -6.50
C ALA A 63 5.31 4.15 -5.88
N HIS A 64 5.22 2.86 -6.20
CA HIS A 64 4.24 1.97 -5.59
C HIS A 64 4.56 1.68 -4.12
N ALA A 65 5.83 1.43 -3.79
CA ALA A 65 6.27 1.21 -2.41
C ALA A 65 5.93 2.40 -1.51
N ALA A 66 6.18 3.64 -1.97
CA ALA A 66 5.85 4.86 -1.23
C ALA A 66 4.36 5.01 -0.91
N GLN A 67 3.48 4.44 -1.74
CA GLN A 67 2.02 4.47 -1.59
C GLN A 67 1.46 3.27 -0.80
N SER A 68 2.23 2.18 -0.68
CA SER A 68 1.80 0.98 0.04
C SER A 68 1.60 1.23 1.54
N ALA A 69 0.75 0.42 2.18
CA ALA A 69 0.62 0.37 3.62
C ALA A 69 1.73 -0.47 4.29
N THR A 70 2.44 -1.29 3.52
CA THR A 70 3.56 -2.12 3.98
C THR A 70 4.72 -1.26 4.45
N ALA A 71 4.95 -1.27 5.77
CA ALA A 71 5.93 -0.39 6.41
C ALA A 71 7.36 -0.60 5.89
N GLN A 72 7.73 -1.85 5.62
CA GLN A 72 9.05 -2.25 5.15
C GLN A 72 9.31 -1.72 3.74
N LEU A 73 8.33 -1.83 2.82
CA LEU A 73 8.42 -1.27 1.47
C LEU A 73 8.59 0.26 1.51
N ARG A 74 7.82 0.95 2.35
CA ARG A 74 7.98 2.41 2.52
C ARG A 74 9.31 2.81 3.14
N ALA A 75 9.83 2.02 4.09
CA ALA A 75 11.10 2.30 4.74
C ALA A 75 12.28 2.15 3.78
N ALA A 76 12.13 1.31 2.75
CA ALA A 76 13.13 1.06 1.73
C ALA A 76 13.23 2.17 0.66
N VAL A 77 12.39 3.21 0.70
CA VAL A 77 12.36 4.28 -0.31
C VAL A 77 12.41 5.68 0.31
N ASP A 78 12.97 6.64 -0.43
CA ASP A 78 12.98 8.05 -0.02
C ASP A 78 11.61 8.69 -0.26
N ILE A 79 10.79 8.76 0.80
CA ILE A 79 9.48 9.43 0.77
C ILE A 79 9.54 10.94 0.99
N ARG A 80 10.75 11.53 1.20
CA ARG A 80 10.89 12.98 1.43
C ARG A 80 10.70 13.79 0.14
N LYS A 81 10.80 13.13 -1.02
CA LYS A 81 10.48 13.67 -2.34
C LYS A 81 9.43 12.78 -3.00
N PRO A 82 8.15 12.87 -2.58
CA PRO A 82 7.10 11.95 -3.01
C PRO A 82 6.80 12.03 -4.51
N GLU A 83 7.19 13.10 -5.20
CA GLU A 83 7.13 13.23 -6.66
C GLU A 83 8.17 12.39 -7.41
N THR A 84 9.27 12.00 -6.75
CA THR A 84 10.37 11.21 -7.32
C THR A 84 10.97 10.24 -6.30
N PRO A 85 10.17 9.32 -5.71
CA PRO A 85 10.68 8.37 -4.74
C PRO A 85 11.73 7.47 -5.40
N GLY A 86 12.82 7.23 -4.68
CA GLY A 86 13.89 6.32 -5.10
C GLY A 86 14.10 5.23 -4.06
N ILE A 87 14.50 4.04 -4.50
CA ILE A 87 14.89 2.95 -3.60
C ILE A 87 16.20 3.34 -2.92
N THR A 88 16.18 3.43 -1.60
CA THR A 88 17.34 3.75 -0.75
C THR A 88 17.92 2.54 -0.05
N ASP A 89 17.15 1.47 0.08
CA ASP A 89 17.57 0.19 0.65
C ASP A 89 17.03 -0.95 -0.23
N LEU A 90 17.85 -1.40 -1.18
CA LEU A 90 17.46 -2.42 -2.14
C LEU A 90 17.25 -3.79 -1.47
N ASP A 91 18.09 -4.14 -0.50
CA ASP A 91 18.03 -5.43 0.18
C ASP A 91 16.80 -5.49 1.09
N GLY A 92 16.52 -4.43 1.85
CA GLY A 92 15.29 -4.34 2.64
C GLY A 92 14.02 -4.36 1.80
N PHE A 93 14.06 -3.80 0.58
CA PHE A 93 12.94 -3.91 -0.38
C PHE A 93 12.76 -5.37 -0.83
N LYS A 94 13.84 -6.06 -1.22
CA LYS A 94 13.80 -7.47 -1.62
C LYS A 94 13.23 -8.36 -0.52
N GLU A 95 13.75 -8.24 0.71
CA GLU A 95 13.25 -9.01 1.86
C GLU A 95 11.75 -8.78 2.11
N ALA A 96 11.29 -7.53 1.99
CA ALA A 96 9.87 -7.20 2.14
C ALA A 96 8.98 -7.86 1.07
N CYS A 97 9.49 -8.00 -0.15
CA CYS A 97 8.80 -8.68 -1.24
C CYS A 97 8.89 -10.21 -1.13
N GLU A 98 10.02 -10.76 -0.68
CA GLU A 98 10.16 -12.20 -0.41
C GLU A 98 9.21 -12.65 0.70
N ALA A 99 8.99 -11.81 1.72
CA ALA A 99 7.96 -12.04 2.74
C ALA A 99 6.53 -12.10 2.18
N GLN A 100 6.30 -11.55 0.98
CA GLN A 100 5.03 -11.63 0.24
C GLN A 100 5.00 -12.79 -0.79
N GLY A 101 6.09 -13.55 -0.92
CA GLY A 101 6.19 -14.72 -1.80
C GLY A 101 6.82 -14.47 -3.17
N PHE A 102 7.50 -13.34 -3.38
CA PHE A 102 8.31 -13.11 -4.57
C PHE A 102 9.72 -13.73 -4.43
N ASP A 103 10.37 -13.99 -5.56
CA ASP A 103 11.73 -14.55 -5.65
C ASP A 103 12.50 -13.77 -6.73
N TYR A 104 13.73 -13.34 -6.44
CA TYR A 104 14.52 -12.41 -7.27
C TYR A 104 16.00 -12.77 -7.37
#